data_AF-A0A3P7DUJ2-F1
#
_entry.id   AF-A0A3P7DUJ2-F1
#
_cell.length_a   1.000
_cell.length_b   1.000
_cell.length_c   1.000
_cell.angle_alpha   90.00
_cell.angle_beta   90.00
_cell.angle_gamma   90.00
#
_symmetry.space_group_name_H-M   'P 1'
#
loop_
_entity.id
_entity.type
_entity.pdbx_description
1 polymer ?
#
loop_
_entity_poly.entity_id
_entity_poly.type
_entity_poly.pdbx_seq_one_letter_code
_entity_poly.pdbx_strand_id
1 'polypeptide(L)'
;MNLNEISESDRALIEQLREAIREELLLVPAYDDDFSLLRWITGWDRKIDLIIPKIKFSLRAISALELDKEDFSTLEKVSAYCDSISEPLKYIPGYLFFFVCFFFRMKFCR
;
A
#
# COMPACT_ATOMS: atom_id res chain seq x y z
N MET A 1 16.41 1.91 13.72
CA MET A 1 16.53 0.99 12.57
C MET A 1 17.26 1.76 11.49
N ASN A 2 18.48 1.38 11.14
CA ASN A 2 19.15 1.93 9.96
C ASN A 2 18.31 1.49 8.75
N LEU A 3 17.62 2.42 8.11
CA LEU A 3 16.76 2.16 6.94
C LEU A 3 17.55 1.74 5.69
N ASN A 4 18.88 1.67 5.76
CA ASN A 4 19.78 1.46 4.63
C ASN A 4 20.38 0.05 4.55
N GLU A 5 20.07 -0.85 5.49
CA GLU A 5 20.59 -2.22 5.47
C GLU A 5 19.42 -3.20 5.54
N ILE A 6 18.87 -3.55 4.37
CA ILE A 6 17.97 -4.70 4.25
C ILE A 6 18.80 -5.94 4.58
N SER A 7 18.49 -6.62 5.69
CA SER A 7 19.13 -7.89 6.07
C SER A 7 18.99 -8.89 4.92
N GLU A 8 20.00 -9.76 4.70
CA GLU A 8 19.91 -10.82 3.68
C GLU A 8 18.67 -11.71 3.87
N SER A 9 18.25 -11.92 5.12
CA SER A 9 17.01 -12.60 5.47
C SER A 9 15.78 -11.87 4.95
N ASP A 10 15.73 -10.54 5.10
CA ASP A 10 14.60 -9.73 4.66
C ASP A 10 14.56 -9.66 3.13
N ARG A 11 15.72 -9.62 2.45
CA ARG A 11 15.81 -9.69 0.99
C ARG A 11 15.26 -11.00 0.43
N ALA A 12 15.59 -12.13 1.05
CA ALA A 12 15.03 -13.43 0.66
C ALA A 12 13.50 -13.47 0.82
N LEU A 13 12.97 -12.85 1.88
CA LEU A 13 11.53 -12.73 2.11
C LEU A 13 10.85 -11.78 1.12
N ILE A 14 11.51 -10.68 0.74
CA ILE A 14 11.03 -9.75 -0.28
C ILE A 14 10.90 -10.46 -1.62
N GLU A 15 11.91 -11.20 -2.05
CA GLU A 15 11.88 -11.94 -3.32
C GLU A 15 10.81 -13.04 -3.31
N GLN A 16 10.66 -13.78 -2.19
CA GLN A 16 9.57 -14.75 -2.04
C GLN A 16 8.19 -14.08 -2.14
N LEU A 17 8.02 -12.93 -1.50
CA LEU A 17 6.78 -12.17 -1.55
C LEU A 17 6.51 -11.67 -2.97
N ARG A 18 7.51 -11.08 -3.62
CA ARG A 18 7.46 -10.53 -5.00
C ARG A 18 7.05 -11.60 -6.00
N GLU A 19 7.63 -12.79 -5.94
CA GLU A 19 7.24 -13.89 -6.83
C GLU A 19 5.80 -14.35 -6.56
N ALA A 20 5.37 -14.42 -5.29
CA ALA A 20 4.02 -14.85 -4.93
C ALA A 20 2.91 -13.88 -5.39
N ILE A 21 3.23 -12.59 -5.53
CA ILE A 21 2.27 -11.51 -5.85
C ILE A 21 2.51 -10.89 -7.22
N ARG A 22 3.37 -11.50 -8.03
CA ARG A 22 3.83 -10.97 -9.32
C ARG A 22 2.70 -10.58 -10.26
N GLU A 23 1.64 -11.39 -10.30
CA GLU A 23 0.44 -11.10 -11.11
C GLU A 23 -0.27 -9.83 -10.64
N GLU A 24 -0.38 -9.63 -9.32
CA GLU A 24 -1.00 -8.44 -8.75
C GLU A 24 -0.09 -7.20 -8.83
N LEU A 25 1.24 -7.35 -8.84
CA LEU A 25 2.17 -6.24 -9.06
C LEU A 25 2.08 -5.67 -10.47
N LEU A 26 1.73 -6.48 -11.47
CA LEU A 26 1.47 -5.99 -12.83
C LEU A 26 0.27 -5.02 -12.87
N LEU A 27 -0.68 -5.15 -11.94
CA LEU A 27 -1.81 -4.23 -11.82
C LEU A 27 -1.41 -2.88 -11.24
N VAL A 28 -0.42 -2.85 -10.35
CA VAL A 28 0.02 -1.64 -9.64
C VAL A 28 1.56 -1.61 -9.60
N PRO A 29 2.23 -1.23 -10.70
CA PRO A 29 3.69 -1.27 -10.80
C PRO A 29 4.39 -0.31 -9.83
N ALA A 30 3.68 0.72 -9.35
CA ALA A 30 4.17 1.62 -8.31
C ALA A 30 4.44 0.91 -6.96
N TYR A 31 3.96 -0.33 -6.80
CA TYR A 31 4.08 -1.09 -5.56
C TYR A 31 5.24 -2.10 -5.54
N ASP A 32 5.99 -2.23 -6.64
CA ASP A 32 7.14 -3.13 -6.77
C ASP A 32 8.45 -2.57 -6.15
N ASP A 33 8.31 -1.71 -5.13
CA ASP A 33 9.43 -1.13 -4.42
C ASP A 33 9.77 -1.95 -3.17
N ASP A 34 11.07 -2.17 -2.93
CA ASP A 34 11.56 -2.99 -1.83
C ASP A 34 11.08 -2.47 -0.46
N PHE A 35 10.97 -1.14 -0.28
CA PHE A 35 10.45 -0.56 0.97
C PHE A 35 8.95 -0.83 1.16
N SER A 36 8.19 -0.82 0.07
CA SER A 36 6.76 -1.14 0.10
C SER A 36 6.52 -2.58 0.53
N LEU A 37 7.30 -3.53 0.00
CA LEU A 37 7.25 -4.94 0.38
C LEU A 37 7.78 -5.17 1.81
N LEU A 38 8.88 -4.52 2.17
CA LEU A 38 9.46 -4.59 3.52
C LEU A 38 8.50 -4.09 4.59
N ARG A 39 7.67 -3.09 4.27
CA ARG A 39 6.63 -2.57 5.18
C ARG A 39 5.59 -3.63 5.53
N TRP A 40 5.17 -4.43 4.54
CA TRP A 40 4.27 -5.55 4.77
C TRP A 40 4.94 -6.65 5.60
N ILE A 41 6.18 -7.00 5.26
CA ILE A 41 6.97 -8.00 5.99
C ILE A 41 7.15 -7.60 7.46
N THR A 42 7.54 -6.36 7.72
CA THR A 42 7.75 -5.83 9.07
C THR A 42 6.43 -5.70 9.84
N GLY A 43 5.33 -5.32 9.17
CA GLY A 43 4.02 -5.14 9.79
C GLY A 43 3.34 -6.45 10.24
N TRP A 44 3.69 -7.58 9.61
CA TRP A 44 3.11 -8.90 9.90
C TRP A 44 4.11 -9.89 10.52
N ASP A 45 5.15 -9.36 11.19
CA ASP A 45 6.14 -10.18 11.90
C ASP A 45 6.83 -11.24 11.01
N ARG A 46 7.13 -10.86 9.75
CA ARG A 46 7.78 -11.70 8.72
C ARG A 46 7.01 -12.97 8.32
N LYS A 47 5.72 -13.08 8.65
CA LYS A 47 4.87 -14.23 8.29
C LYS A 47 4.30 -14.09 6.88
N ILE A 48 5.05 -14.55 5.88
CA ILE A 48 4.67 -14.45 4.45
C ILE A 48 3.28 -15.04 4.17
N ASP A 49 2.92 -16.17 4.77
CA ASP A 49 1.64 -16.84 4.54
C ASP A 49 0.42 -15.95 4.86
N LEU A 50 0.55 -15.06 5.84
CA LEU A 50 -0.49 -14.10 6.21
C LEU A 50 -0.48 -12.85 5.32
N ILE A 51 0.69 -12.48 4.81
CA ILE A 51 0.90 -11.28 4.00
C ILE A 51 0.32 -11.49 2.60
N ILE A 52 0.62 -12.61 1.94
CA ILE A 52 0.24 -12.90 0.55
C ILE A 52 -1.26 -12.63 0.29
N PRO A 53 -2.23 -13.26 1.00
CA PRO A 53 -3.63 -13.04 0.70
C PRO A 53 -4.07 -11.58 0.95
N LYS A 54 -3.45 -10.90 1.92
CA LYS A 54 -3.79 -9.52 2.28
C LYS A 54 -3.29 -8.52 1.26
N ILE A 55 -2.02 -8.64 0.86
CA ILE A 55 -1.44 -7.74 -0.14
C ILE A 55 -2.10 -7.96 -1.51
N LYS A 56 -2.42 -9.21 -1.88
CA LYS A 56 -3.20 -9.50 -3.10
C LYS A 56 -4.55 -8.81 -3.09
N PHE A 57 -5.28 -8.90 -1.97
CA PHE A 57 -6.55 -8.20 -1.81
C PHE A 57 -6.38 -6.68 -1.92
N SER A 58 -5.37 -6.11 -1.24
CA SER A 58 -5.08 -4.67 -1.29
C SER A 58 -4.71 -4.18 -2.70
N LEU A 59 -3.85 -4.89 -3.43
CA LEU A 59 -3.45 -4.54 -4.79
C LEU A 59 -4.63 -4.62 -5.77
N ARG A 60 -5.46 -5.68 -5.65
CA ARG A 60 -6.69 -5.81 -6.44
C ARG A 60 -7.69 -4.71 -6.11
N ALA A 61 -7.81 -4.30 -4.84
CA ALA A 61 -8.68 -3.20 -4.44
C ALA A 61 -8.20 -1.85 -4.99
N ILE A 62 -6.87 -1.59 -4.96
CA ILE A 62 -6.28 -0.40 -5.58
C ILE A 62 -6.59 -0.36 -7.07
N SER A 63 -6.35 -1.48 -7.77
CA SER A 63 -6.61 -1.60 -9.20
C SER A 63 -8.10 -1.48 -9.54
N ALA A 64 -8.99 -2.08 -8.75
CA ALA A 64 -10.44 -2.01 -8.97
C ALA A 64 -11.03 -0.62 -8.71
N LEU A 65 -10.41 0.16 -7.82
CA LEU A 65 -10.79 1.55 -7.55
C LEU A 65 -10.04 2.55 -8.44
N GLU A 66 -9.19 2.08 -9.36
CA GLU A 66 -8.35 2.90 -10.25
C GLU A 66 -7.50 3.94 -9.51
N LEU A 67 -7.15 3.64 -8.24
CA LEU A 67 -6.36 4.52 -7.38
C LEU A 67 -4.89 4.63 -7.82
N ASP A 68 -4.48 3.80 -8.77
CA ASP A 68 -3.20 3.90 -9.47
C ASP A 68 -3.15 5.09 -10.42
N LYS A 69 -4.30 5.50 -10.99
CA LYS A 69 -4.43 6.65 -11.90
C LYS A 69 -4.52 8.00 -11.17
N GLU A 70 -4.99 7.97 -9.94
CA GLU A 70 -5.16 9.17 -9.11
C GLU A 70 -3.87 9.57 -8.39
N ASP A 71 -3.59 10.87 -8.43
CA ASP A 71 -2.41 11.46 -7.80
C ASP A 71 -2.70 11.81 -6.34
N PHE A 72 -2.25 10.94 -5.44
CA PHE A 72 -2.33 11.17 -4.00
C PHE A 72 -1.03 11.71 -3.39
N SER A 73 -0.25 12.50 -4.13
CA SER A 73 0.99 13.10 -3.63
C SER A 73 0.80 14.06 -2.45
N THR A 74 -0.38 14.62 -2.28
CA THR A 74 -0.66 15.65 -1.26
C THR A 74 -1.97 15.34 -0.54
N LEU A 75 -2.06 15.74 0.73
CA LEU A 75 -3.26 15.52 1.55
C LEU A 75 -4.48 16.21 0.91
N GLU A 76 -4.26 17.34 0.27
CA GLU A 76 -5.27 18.14 -0.42
C GLU A 76 -5.89 17.36 -1.59
N LYS A 77 -5.07 16.63 -2.37
CA LYS A 77 -5.58 15.79 -3.46
C LYS A 77 -6.37 14.59 -2.95
N VAL A 78 -5.95 14.00 -1.84
CA VAL A 78 -6.72 12.94 -1.16
C VAL A 78 -8.07 13.48 -0.70
N SER A 79 -8.07 14.64 -0.03
CA SER A 79 -9.29 15.30 0.42
C SER A 79 -10.20 15.59 -0.76
N ALA A 80 -9.68 16.17 -1.84
CA ALA A 80 -10.45 16.48 -3.04
C ALA A 80 -11.07 15.23 -3.69
N TYR A 81 -10.36 14.11 -3.69
CA TYR A 81 -10.88 12.83 -4.17
C TYR A 81 -11.96 12.25 -3.23
N CYS A 82 -11.77 12.31 -1.92
CA CYS A 82 -12.80 11.90 -0.96
C CYS A 82 -14.06 12.78 -1.09
N ASP A 83 -13.87 14.08 -1.28
CA ASP A 83 -14.95 15.05 -1.45
C ASP A 83 -15.72 14.85 -2.77
N SER A 84 -15.07 14.30 -3.81
CA SER A 84 -15.72 13.99 -5.09
C SER A 84 -16.51 12.68 -5.03
N ILE A 85 -16.11 11.72 -4.21
CA ILE A 85 -16.80 10.44 -4.05
C ILE A 85 -18.12 10.62 -3.30
N SER A 86 -18.13 11.35 -2.18
CA SER A 86 -19.37 11.53 -1.42
C SER A 86 -19.35 12.76 -0.51
N GLU A 87 -20.43 13.54 -0.58
CA GLU A 87 -20.67 14.70 0.27
C GLU A 87 -20.71 14.39 1.78
N PRO A 88 -21.19 13.21 2.24
CA PRO A 88 -21.14 12.84 3.66
C PRO A 88 -19.73 12.74 4.25
N LEU A 89 -18.71 12.43 3.44
CA LEU A 89 -17.33 12.29 3.93
C LEU A 89 -16.80 13.60 4.54
N LYS A 90 -17.27 14.75 4.05
CA LYS A 90 -16.91 16.08 4.56
C LYS A 90 -17.21 16.28 6.04
N TYR A 91 -18.14 15.51 6.60
CA TYR A 91 -18.63 15.66 7.97
C TYR A 91 -18.10 14.59 8.93
N ILE A 92 -17.30 13.62 8.44
CA ILE A 92 -16.77 12.54 9.28
C ILE A 92 -15.39 12.95 9.81
N PRO A 93 -15.24 13.41 11.07
CA PRO A 93 -13.92 13.68 11.61
C PRO A 93 -13.08 12.40 11.60
N GLY A 94 -12.01 12.37 10.81
CA GLY A 94 -11.11 11.22 10.67
C GLY A 94 -11.25 10.40 9.39
N TYR A 95 -12.07 10.79 8.41
CA TYR A 95 -12.14 10.07 7.12
C TYR A 95 -10.77 10.01 6.43
N LEU A 96 -9.98 11.08 6.51
CA LEU A 96 -8.60 11.10 6.04
C LEU A 96 -7.76 10.07 6.78
N PHE A 97 -7.88 9.94 8.11
CA PHE A 97 -7.17 8.91 8.85
C PHE A 97 -7.57 7.49 8.40
N PHE A 98 -8.83 7.25 8.07
CA PHE A 98 -9.27 5.93 7.62
C PHE A 98 -8.77 5.62 6.20
N PHE A 99 -8.94 6.55 5.26
CA PHE A 99 -8.41 6.41 3.90
C PHE A 99 -6.88 6.32 3.92
N VAL A 100 -6.23 7.10 4.77
CA VAL A 100 -4.77 7.10 4.90
C VAL A 100 -4.27 5.83 5.59
N CYS A 101 -4.94 5.34 6.64
CA CYS A 101 -4.52 4.10 7.30
C CYS A 101 -4.75 2.87 6.42
N PHE A 102 -5.80 2.86 5.61
CA PHE A 102 -6.12 1.73 4.74
C PHE A 102 -5.38 1.77 3.40
N PHE A 103 -5.21 2.95 2.79
CA PHE A 103 -4.57 3.14 1.47
C PHE A 103 -3.23 3.92 1.50
N PHE A 104 -2.97 4.86 2.42
CA PHE A 104 -1.66 5.58 2.49
C PHE A 104 -0.60 4.91 3.36
N ARG A 105 -0.98 3.99 4.25
CA ARG A 105 -0.01 3.05 4.80
C ARG A 105 0.67 2.25 3.66
N MET A 106 0.23 2.43 2.41
CA MET A 106 0.84 1.90 1.20
C MET A 106 1.52 2.95 0.30
N LYS A 107 0.97 4.16 0.07
CA LYS A 107 1.51 5.12 -0.93
C LYS A 107 2.51 6.20 -0.44
N PHE A 108 2.72 6.43 0.87
CA PHE A 108 3.58 7.53 1.37
C PHE A 108 4.99 7.07 1.82
N CYS A 109 5.77 6.55 0.86
CA CYS A 109 7.24 6.46 0.94
C CYS A 109 7.83 7.03 -0.35
N ARG A 110 7.62 8.33 -0.54
CA ARG A 110 8.54 9.27 -1.19
C ARG A 110 8.71 10.44 -0.23
#